data_AF-A0AAE4MCW3-F1
#
_entry.id   AF-A0AAE4MCW3-F1
#
_cell.length_a   1.000
_cell.length_b   1.000
_cell.length_c   1.000
_cell.angle_alpha   90.00
_cell.angle_beta   90.00
_cell.angle_gamma   90.00
#
_symmetry.space_group_name_H-M   'P 1'
#
loop_
_entity.id
_entity.type
_entity.pdbx_description
1 polymer ?
#
loop_
_entity_poly.entity_id
_entity_poly.type
_entity_poly.pdbx_seq_one_letter_code
_entity_poly.pdbx_strand_id
1 'polypeptide(L)' 'MPKFEVKGTFKNDGQMKPYTKTVDAPSERLAGEFTLATIGSKHRLERKYITVDSVKAVNGE' A
#
# COMPACT_ATOMS: atom_id res chain seq x y z
N MET A 1 11.64 10.80 7.80
CA MET A 1 11.07 9.45 7.99
C MET A 1 11.51 8.60 6.80
N PRO A 2 11.85 7.31 6.99
CA PRO A 2 12.19 6.45 5.86
C PRO A 2 11.01 6.30 4.89
N LYS A 3 11.33 6.10 3.62
CA LYS A 3 10.35 5.89 2.55
C LYS A 3 10.31 4.43 2.17
N PHE A 4 9.10 3.93 1.94
CA PHE A 4 8.85 2.56 1.52
C PHE A 4 8.00 2.55 0.27
N GLU A 5 8.40 1.74 -0.70
CA GLU A 5 7.61 1.40 -1.87
C GLU A 5 6.78 0.17 -1.54
N VAL A 6 5.46 0.34 -1.55
CA VAL A 6 4.48 -0.72 -1.34
C VAL A 6 3.83 -1.06 -2.66
N LYS A 7 3.86 -2.35 -3.01
CA LYS A 7 3.23 -2.90 -4.20
C LYS A 7 2.14 -3.87 -3.79
N GLY A 8 1.05 -3.85 -4.53
CA GLY A 8 0.13 -4.97 -4.51
C GLY A 8 -1.05 -4.76 -5.43
N THR A 9 -2.21 -5.30 -5.05
CA THR A 9 -3.45 -5.20 -5.84
C THR A 9 -4.63 -4.75 -4.98
N PHE A 10 -5.61 -4.10 -5.59
CA PHE A 10 -6.87 -3.76 -4.93
C PHE A 10 -8.06 -3.92 -5.87
N LYS A 11 -9.23 -4.25 -5.34
CA LYS A 11 -10.46 -4.33 -6.14
C LYS A 11 -10.98 -2.93 -6.45
N ASN A 12 -11.15 -2.64 -7.73
CA ASN A 12 -11.76 -1.41 -8.23
C ASN A 12 -12.76 -1.77 -9.32
N ASP A 13 -14.02 -1.37 -9.15
CA ASP A 13 -15.11 -1.63 -10.12
C ASP A 13 -15.22 -3.11 -10.54
N GLY A 14 -15.14 -4.02 -9.56
CA GLY A 14 -15.21 -5.47 -9.82
C GLY A 14 -13.91 -6.12 -10.28
N GLN A 15 -12.89 -5.35 -10.67
CA GLN A 15 -11.63 -5.86 -11.20
C GLN A 15 -10.48 -5.67 -10.21
N MET A 16 -9.56 -6.63 -10.12
CA MET A 16 -8.32 -6.47 -9.37
C MET A 16 -7.35 -5.60 -10.18
N LYS A 17 -6.87 -4.50 -9.61
CA LYS A 17 -5.92 -3.59 -10.25
C LYS A 17 -4.62 -3.50 -9.43
N PRO A 18 -3.45 -3.55 -10.07
CA PRO A 18 -2.18 -3.36 -9.38
C PRO A 18 -2.02 -1.91 -8.90
N TYR A 19 -1.29 -1.73 -7.81
CA TYR A 19 -0.84 -0.43 -7.33
C TYR A 19 0.64 -0.48 -6.96
N THR A 20 1.27 0.68 -7.05
CA THR A 20 2.59 0.97 -6.48
C THR A 20 2.48 2.31 -5.80
N LYS A 21 2.88 2.38 -4.52
CA LYS A 21 2.76 3.60 -3.73
C LYS A 21 3.97 3.75 -2.83
N THR A 22 4.58 4.93 -2.86
CA THR A 22 5.59 5.32 -1.88
C THR A 22 4.91 5.93 -0.67
N VAL A 23 5.27 5.48 0.53
CA VAL A 23 4.77 6.00 1.80
C VAL A 23 5.93 6.29 2.75
N ASP A 24 5.85 7.41 3.46
CA ASP A 24 6.72 7.70 4.59
C ASP A 24 6.19 6.95 5.81
N ALA A 25 7.03 6.12 6.42
CA ALA A 25 6.66 5.33 7.59
C ALA A 25 7.90 5.10 8.46
N PRO A 26 7.75 4.79 9.76
CA PRO A 26 8.90 4.43 10.61
C PRO A 26 9.39 2.98 10.39
N SER A 27 8.58 2.11 9.77
CA SER A 27 8.94 0.70 9.50
C SER A 27 8.10 0.11 8.36
N GLU A 28 8.57 -0.99 7.77
CA GLU A 28 7.88 -1.70 6.67
C GLU A 28 6.47 -2.16 7.06
N ARG A 29 6.33 -2.66 8.30
CA ARG A 29 5.03 -3.08 8.83
C ARG A 29 4.04 -1.91 8.86
N LEU A 30 4.49 -0.72 9.31
CA LEU A 30 3.65 0.46 9.36
C LEU A 30 3.39 1.05 7.97
N ALA A 31 4.34 0.94 7.03
CA ALA A 31 4.14 1.30 5.63
C ALA A 31 2.98 0.50 5.00
N GLY A 32 2.91 -0.81 5.29
CA GLY A 32 1.78 -1.66 4.89
C GLY A 32 0.45 -1.18 5.47
N GLU A 33 0.36 -0.98 6.79
CA GLU A 33 -0.87 -0.51 7.45
C GLU A 33 -1.34 0.85 6.93
N PHE A 34 -0.43 1.82 6.74
CA PHE A 34 -0.77 3.13 6.16
C PHE A 34 -1.27 3.00 4.73
N THR A 35 -0.70 2.09 3.95
CA THR A 35 -1.14 1.82 2.58
C THR A 35 -2.56 1.25 2.57
N LEU A 36 -2.85 0.26 3.42
CA LEU A 36 -4.19 -0.31 3.58
C LEU A 36 -5.22 0.75 3.99
N ALA A 37 -4.90 1.59 4.97
CA ALA A 37 -5.78 2.67 5.43
C ALA A 37 -6.04 3.71 4.32
N THR A 38 -5.00 4.10 3.60
CA THR A 38 -5.10 5.10 2.52
C THR A 38 -5.94 4.59 1.35
N ILE A 39 -5.66 3.38 0.87
CA ILE A 39 -6.40 2.78 -0.25
C ILE A 39 -7.85 2.54 0.16
N GLY A 40 -8.07 1.98 1.36
CA GLY A 40 -9.40 1.72 1.88
C GLY A 40 -10.26 2.99 2.01
N SER A 41 -9.68 4.08 2.54
CA SER A 41 -10.37 5.37 2.65
C SER A 41 -10.68 5.99 1.28
N LYS A 42 -9.68 6.04 0.38
CA LYS A 42 -9.82 6.70 -0.93
C LYS A 42 -10.79 5.98 -1.87
N HIS A 43 -10.85 4.65 -1.80
CA HIS A 43 -11.67 3.82 -2.68
C HIS A 43 -12.91 3.26 -1.99
N ARG A 44 -13.18 3.64 -0.74
CA ARG A 44 -14.25 3.08 0.12
C ARG A 44 -14.24 1.54 0.08
N LEU A 45 -13.06 0.97 0.26
CA LEU A 45 -12.80 -0.44 0.07
C LEU A 45 -12.47 -1.13 1.39
N GLU A 46 -13.10 -2.28 1.66
CA GLU A 46 -12.75 -3.12 2.81
C GLU A 46 -11.34 -3.71 2.66
N ARG A 47 -10.63 -3.89 3.78
CA ARG A 47 -9.26 -4.43 3.82
C ARG A 47 -9.11 -5.77 3.09
N LYS A 48 -10.13 -6.62 3.12
CA LYS A 48 -10.14 -7.94 2.44
C LYS A 48 -9.99 -7.87 0.91
N TYR A 49 -10.23 -6.69 0.32
CA TYR A 49 -10.09 -6.45 -1.12
C TYR A 49 -8.80 -5.70 -1.48
N ILE A 50 -7.86 -5.55 -0.55
CA ILE A 50 -6.55 -4.94 -0.76
C ILE A 50 -5.49 -5.97 -0.37
N THR A 51 -4.59 -6.26 -1.30
CA THR A 51 -3.45 -7.15 -1.09
C THR A 51 -2.18 -6.32 -1.09
N VAL A 52 -1.28 -6.63 -0.16
CA VAL A 52 0.09 -6.10 -0.14
C VAL A 52 1.00 -7.25 -0.53
N ASP A 53 1.63 -7.14 -1.69
CA ASP A 53 2.50 -8.17 -2.26
C ASP A 53 3.97 -7.92 -1.87
N SER A 54 4.38 -6.67 -1.75
CA SER A 54 5.75 -6.32 -1.34
C SER A 54 5.81 -4.96 -0.68
N VAL A 55 6.67 -4.84 0.33
CA VAL A 55 7.10 -3.58 0.93
C VAL A 55 8.62 -3.54 0.85
N LYS A 56 9.19 -2.47 0.31
CA LYS A 56 10.65 -2.31 0.19
C LYS A 56 11.06 -0.91 0.60
N ALA A 57 12.13 -0.79 1.39
CA ALA A 57 12.73 0.50 1.67
C ALA A 57 13.24 1.13 0.36
N VAL A 58 12.86 2.37 0.11
CA VAL A 58 13.43 3.20 -0.94
C VAL A 58 14.63 3.89 -0.33
N ASN A 59 15.74 3.16 -0.23
CA ASN A 59 17.02 3.80 0.08
C ASN A 59 17.41 4.63 -1.15
N GLY A 60 17.27 5.95 -1.02
CA GLY A 60 18.10 6.85 -1.80
C GLY A 60 19.52 6.72 -1.24
N GLU A 61 20.42 6.23 -2.09
CA GLU A 61 21.86 6.20 -1.86
C GLU A 61 22.41 7.60 -1.49
#